data_AF-A0A853GIV4-F1
#
_entry.id   AF-A0A853GIV4-F1
#
_cell.length_a   1.000
_cell.length_b   1.000
_cell.length_c   1.000
_cell.angle_alpha   90.00
_cell.angle_beta   90.00
_cell.angle_gamma   90.00
#
_symmetry.space_group_name_H-M   'P 1'
#
loop_
_entity.id
_entity.type
_entity.pdbx_description
1 polymer ?
#
loop_
_entity_poly.entity_id
_entity_poly.type
_entity_poly.pdbx_seq_one_letter_code
_entity_poly.pdbx_strand_id
1 'polypeptide(L)'
;MNPETFIIKPDDRRPAINVVGAKMNVLASYIDTQGIQVTVASGSEGVGPPPHSHDWDESFYVTAGEVLFSCGGKTTNCVTGTFVHIPADTIHAFSFGPDGGEVLEMTEKRSHAVEMFTALDREIAPGPPDVPKLIKVLSENGVNVHT
;
A
#
# COMPACT_ATOMS: atom_id res chain seq x y z
N MET A 1 19.56 4.00 -15.17
CA MET A 1 20.60 4.55 -14.26
C MET A 1 20.84 3.53 -13.18
N ASN A 2 22.08 3.30 -12.75
CA ASN A 2 22.37 2.37 -11.66
C ASN A 2 21.84 2.93 -10.32
N PRO A 3 21.40 2.10 -9.37
CA PRO A 3 21.00 2.56 -8.05
C PRO A 3 22.17 3.26 -7.34
N GLU A 4 21.88 4.36 -6.66
CA GLU A 4 22.84 5.08 -5.81
C GLU A 4 22.49 4.90 -4.33
N THR A 5 23.46 5.12 -3.45
CA THR A 5 23.20 5.12 -2.00
C THR A 5 22.47 6.39 -1.59
N PHE A 6 21.38 6.25 -0.84
CA PHE A 6 20.62 7.38 -0.30
C PHE A 6 20.14 7.12 1.13
N ILE A 7 19.84 8.21 1.84
CA ILE A 7 19.25 8.21 3.19
C ILE A 7 18.08 9.17 3.16
N ILE A 8 16.91 8.75 3.66
CA ILE A 8 15.72 9.60 3.79
C ILE A 8 15.38 9.72 5.26
N LYS A 9 15.51 10.93 5.82
CA LYS A 9 14.96 11.24 7.14
C LYS A 9 13.46 11.56 6.99
N PRO A 10 12.67 11.49 8.08
CA PRO A 10 11.26 11.88 8.04
C PRO A 10 11.01 13.24 7.38
N ASP A 11 11.84 14.24 7.69
CA ASP A 11 11.73 15.60 7.15
C ASP A 11 12.17 15.73 5.67
N ASP A 12 12.92 14.73 5.16
CA ASP A 12 13.40 14.70 3.77
C ASP A 12 12.44 13.96 2.83
N ARG A 13 11.35 13.38 3.37
CA ARG A 13 10.36 12.63 2.57
C ARG A 13 9.67 13.56 1.58
N ARG A 14 9.41 13.04 0.38
CA ARG A 14 8.46 13.69 -0.53
C ARG A 14 7.08 13.76 0.14
N PRO A 15 6.26 14.77 -0.20
CA PRO A 15 4.89 14.84 0.28
C PRO A 15 4.15 13.52 0.06
N ALA A 16 3.32 13.14 1.03
CA ALA A 16 2.51 11.95 0.90
C ALA A 16 1.48 12.13 -0.23
N ILE A 17 1.32 11.09 -1.05
CA ILE A 17 0.26 10.99 -2.05
C ILE A 17 -1.01 10.41 -1.41
N ASN A 18 -2.17 10.68 -2.01
CA ASN A 18 -3.45 10.18 -1.56
C ASN A 18 -3.85 8.92 -2.33
N VAL A 19 -3.90 7.79 -1.63
CA VAL A 19 -4.33 6.50 -2.17
C VAL A 19 -5.69 6.16 -1.57
N VAL A 20 -6.76 6.67 -2.20
CA VAL A 20 -8.15 6.43 -1.81
C VAL A 20 -8.39 6.68 -0.31
N GLY A 21 -7.88 7.80 0.21
CA GLY A 21 -8.02 8.22 1.60
C GLY A 21 -6.85 7.85 2.52
N ALA A 22 -6.03 6.85 2.14
CA ALA A 22 -4.76 6.59 2.81
C ALA A 22 -3.72 7.62 2.37
N LYS A 23 -2.91 8.08 3.32
CA LYS A 23 -1.72 8.90 3.04
C LYS A 23 -0.53 7.98 2.86
N MET A 24 0.16 8.11 1.73
CA MET A 24 1.28 7.23 1.41
C MET A 24 2.54 8.02 1.07
N ASN A 25 3.63 7.75 1.77
CA ASN A 25 4.96 8.22 1.41
C ASN A 25 5.71 7.13 0.66
N VAL A 26 6.15 7.41 -0.57
CA VAL A 26 7.09 6.54 -1.30
C VAL A 26 8.49 6.82 -0.76
N LEU A 27 9.08 5.84 -0.09
CA LEU A 27 10.46 5.92 0.41
C LEU A 27 11.46 5.43 -0.64
N ALA A 28 11.10 4.38 -1.37
CA ALA A 28 11.93 3.81 -2.43
C ALA A 28 11.04 3.23 -3.52
N SER A 29 11.23 3.67 -4.76
CA SER A 29 10.59 3.10 -5.94
C SER A 29 11.55 2.18 -6.71
N TYR A 30 11.04 1.45 -7.70
CA TYR A 30 11.88 0.68 -8.61
C TYR A 30 12.91 1.56 -9.35
N ILE A 31 12.60 2.83 -9.63
CA ILE A 31 13.54 3.77 -10.26
C ILE A 31 14.75 4.03 -9.34
N ASP A 32 14.52 4.05 -8.02
CA ASP A 32 15.55 4.36 -7.03
C ASP A 32 16.43 3.14 -6.73
N THR A 33 15.83 1.95 -6.62
CA THR A 33 16.53 0.75 -6.09
C THR A 33 16.80 -0.33 -7.12
N GLN A 34 16.08 -0.37 -8.24
CA GLN A 34 15.98 -1.52 -9.16
C GLN A 34 15.70 -2.86 -8.43
N GLY A 35 15.10 -2.79 -7.25
CA GLY A 35 14.96 -3.89 -6.31
C GLY A 35 13.67 -3.75 -5.51
N ILE A 36 13.77 -3.95 -4.20
CA ILE A 36 12.64 -3.80 -3.29
C ILE A 36 12.14 -2.36 -3.34
N GLN A 37 10.82 -2.21 -3.36
CA GLN A 37 10.12 -0.93 -3.26
C GLN A 37 9.56 -0.83 -1.84
N VAL A 38 9.55 0.39 -1.30
CA VAL A 38 9.19 0.64 0.09
C VAL A 38 8.30 1.88 0.19
N THR A 39 7.14 1.70 0.80
CA THR A 39 6.15 2.75 1.06
C THR A 39 5.80 2.76 2.54
N VAL A 40 5.38 3.91 3.05
CA VAL A 40 4.75 4.03 4.37
C VAL A 40 3.34 4.54 4.15
N ALA A 41 2.35 3.75 4.56
CA ALA A 41 0.94 4.10 4.47
C ALA A 41 0.37 4.36 5.86
N SER A 42 -0.41 5.43 5.99
CA SER A 42 -1.13 5.77 7.21
C SER A 42 -2.56 6.20 6.89
N GLY A 43 -3.47 6.00 7.84
CA GLY A 43 -4.88 6.36 7.67
C GLY A 43 -5.63 6.38 8.99
N SER A 44 -6.82 6.96 8.95
CA SER A 44 -7.79 6.93 10.05
C SER A 44 -8.54 5.60 10.10
N GLU A 45 -9.32 5.40 11.16
CA GLU A 45 -10.20 4.23 11.31
C GLU A 45 -10.97 3.88 10.03
N GLY A 46 -10.97 2.59 9.69
CA GLY A 46 -11.69 2.03 8.56
C GLY A 46 -11.06 2.29 7.19
N VAL A 47 -10.04 3.15 7.09
CA VAL A 47 -9.31 3.36 5.84
C VAL A 47 -8.43 2.16 5.53
N GLY A 48 -8.45 1.71 4.29
CA GLY A 48 -7.65 0.60 3.78
C GLY A 48 -8.29 -0.01 2.54
N PRO A 49 -7.56 -0.86 1.80
CA PRO A 49 -8.06 -1.44 0.56
C PRO A 49 -9.13 -2.51 0.84
N PRO A 50 -10.17 -2.60 0.00
CA PRO A 50 -11.10 -3.74 0.03
C PRO A 50 -10.38 -5.03 -0.39
N PRO A 51 -11.04 -6.20 -0.32
CA PRO A 51 -10.50 -7.46 -0.84
C PRO A 51 -9.99 -7.30 -2.28
N HIS A 52 -8.71 -7.58 -2.48
CA HIS A 52 -8.03 -7.51 -3.78
C HIS A 52 -6.92 -8.55 -3.89
N SER A 53 -6.37 -8.73 -5.10
CA SER A 53 -5.21 -9.57 -5.37
C SER A 53 -4.38 -9.02 -6.52
N HIS A 54 -3.11 -9.43 -6.58
CA HIS A 54 -2.14 -9.04 -7.60
C HIS A 54 -1.07 -10.14 -7.75
N ASP A 55 -0.27 -10.08 -8.82
CA ASP A 55 0.70 -11.13 -9.19
C ASP A 55 2.10 -10.97 -8.59
N TRP A 56 2.27 -10.05 -7.62
CA TRP A 56 3.50 -9.86 -6.85
C TRP A 56 3.32 -10.20 -5.36
N ASP A 57 4.43 -10.50 -4.70
CA ASP A 57 4.47 -10.62 -3.24
C ASP A 57 4.45 -9.23 -2.56
N GLU A 58 3.75 -9.15 -1.44
CA GLU A 58 3.64 -7.94 -0.62
C GLU A 58 3.85 -8.27 0.85
N SER A 59 4.57 -7.40 1.57
CA SER A 59 4.78 -7.55 3.01
C SER A 59 4.54 -6.25 3.75
N PHE A 60 3.95 -6.35 4.93
CA PHE A 60 3.66 -5.23 5.81
C PHE A 60 4.35 -5.40 7.16
N TYR A 61 4.76 -4.29 7.74
CA TYR A 61 5.17 -4.18 9.13
C TYR A 61 4.40 -3.04 9.79
N VAL A 62 3.63 -3.34 10.83
CA VAL A 62 2.84 -2.33 11.55
C VAL A 62 3.78 -1.48 12.40
N THR A 63 3.87 -0.18 12.08
CA THR A 63 4.77 0.76 12.76
C THR A 63 4.06 1.60 13.83
N ALA A 64 2.74 1.79 13.70
CA ALA A 64 1.92 2.47 14.70
C ALA A 64 0.46 2.00 14.67
N GLY A 65 -0.22 2.07 15.82
CA GLY A 65 -1.63 1.71 15.96
C GLY A 65 -1.88 0.21 15.79
N GLU A 66 -3.07 -0.10 15.28
CA GLU A 66 -3.50 -1.45 14.94
C GLU A 66 -4.12 -1.49 13.54
N VAL A 67 -4.00 -2.64 12.89
CA VAL A 67 -4.47 -2.87 11.52
C VAL A 67 -5.15 -4.22 11.47
N LEU A 68 -6.40 -4.23 11.02
CA LEU A 68 -7.15 -5.47 10.83
C LEU A 68 -6.85 -6.03 9.44
N PHE A 69 -5.96 -7.02 9.36
CA PHE A 69 -5.65 -7.72 8.11
C PHE A 69 -6.60 -8.89 7.88
N SER A 70 -7.07 -9.03 6.64
CA SER A 70 -7.79 -10.21 6.17
C SER A 70 -7.00 -10.84 5.04
N CYS A 71 -6.35 -11.97 5.28
CA CYS A 71 -5.53 -12.68 4.29
C CYS A 71 -5.48 -14.18 4.62
N GLY A 72 -5.36 -15.03 3.59
CA GLY A 72 -5.27 -16.49 3.79
C GLY A 72 -6.48 -17.09 4.53
N GLY A 73 -7.67 -16.53 4.33
CA GLY A 73 -8.91 -16.97 4.97
C GLY A 73 -9.04 -16.65 6.46
N LYS A 74 -8.17 -15.78 7.00
CA LYS A 74 -8.20 -15.35 8.39
C LYS A 74 -8.22 -13.83 8.49
N THR A 75 -8.96 -13.34 9.47
CA THR A 75 -8.90 -11.95 9.89
C THR A 75 -8.13 -11.87 11.21
N THR A 76 -7.09 -11.04 11.26
CA THR A 76 -6.19 -10.91 12.41
C THR A 76 -6.03 -9.44 12.76
N ASN A 77 -6.19 -9.09 14.04
CA ASN A 77 -5.83 -7.77 14.52
C ASN A 77 -4.31 -7.72 14.71
N CYS A 78 -3.63 -6.93 13.87
CA CYS A 78 -2.18 -6.79 13.86
C CYS A 78 -1.80 -5.48 14.56
N VAL A 79 -1.19 -5.58 15.74
CA VAL A 79 -0.70 -4.43 16.50
C VAL A 79 0.71 -4.01 16.06
N THR A 80 1.16 -2.84 16.49
CA THR A 80 2.54 -2.36 16.29
C THR A 80 3.58 -3.45 16.57
N GLY A 81 4.51 -3.63 15.64
CA GLY A 81 5.54 -4.67 15.66
C GLY A 81 5.16 -5.98 14.95
N THR A 82 3.93 -6.08 14.44
CA THR A 82 3.47 -7.26 13.68
C THR A 82 3.98 -7.22 12.24
N PHE A 83 4.50 -8.35 11.77
CA PHE A 83 4.86 -8.58 10.37
C PHE A 83 3.78 -9.44 9.68
N VAL A 84 3.42 -9.08 8.46
CA VAL A 84 2.48 -9.80 7.60
C VAL A 84 3.14 -9.98 6.24
N HIS A 85 3.12 -11.20 5.69
CA HIS A 85 3.58 -11.49 4.34
C HIS A 85 2.46 -12.15 3.55
N ILE A 86 2.25 -11.66 2.34
CA ILE A 86 1.16 -12.04 1.45
C ILE A 86 1.79 -12.45 0.12
N PRO A 87 1.78 -13.75 -0.21
CA PRO A 87 2.24 -14.22 -1.51
C PRO A 87 1.35 -13.71 -2.65
N ALA A 88 1.93 -13.60 -3.85
CA ALA A 88 1.22 -13.35 -5.09
C ALA A 88 -0.06 -14.20 -5.23
N ASP A 89 -1.06 -13.63 -5.90
CA ASP A 89 -2.39 -14.21 -6.14
C ASP A 89 -3.22 -14.51 -4.89
N THR A 90 -2.75 -14.14 -3.70
CA THR A 90 -3.53 -14.25 -2.45
C THR A 90 -4.53 -13.11 -2.35
N ILE A 91 -5.81 -13.42 -2.16
CA ILE A 91 -6.82 -12.39 -1.85
C ILE A 91 -6.56 -11.85 -0.45
N HIS A 92 -6.44 -10.54 -0.34
CA HIS A 92 -6.20 -9.86 0.92
C HIS A 92 -6.87 -8.49 1.00
N ALA A 93 -7.05 -7.99 2.22
CA ALA A 93 -7.57 -6.67 2.55
C ALA A 93 -6.98 -6.21 3.88
N PHE A 94 -7.02 -4.91 4.16
CA PHE A 94 -6.82 -4.42 5.51
C PHE A 94 -7.62 -3.14 5.78
N SER A 95 -7.79 -2.81 7.06
CA SER A 95 -8.28 -1.49 7.49
C SER A 95 -7.57 -1.06 8.78
N PHE A 96 -7.32 0.24 8.91
CA PHE A 96 -6.76 0.82 10.14
C PHE A 96 -7.79 0.81 11.28
N GLY A 97 -7.33 0.58 12.50
CA GLY A 97 -8.16 0.54 13.70
C GLY A 97 -8.63 1.92 14.21
N PRO A 98 -9.30 1.99 15.37
CA PRO A 98 -10.00 3.18 15.87
C PRO A 98 -9.11 4.42 16.04
N ASP A 99 -7.86 4.25 16.46
CA ASP A 99 -6.90 5.34 16.61
C ASP A 99 -6.11 5.65 15.33
N GLY A 100 -6.53 5.07 14.20
CA GLY A 100 -5.77 5.00 12.95
C GLY A 100 -4.60 4.01 13.03
N GLY A 101 -3.72 4.08 12.05
CA GLY A 101 -2.51 3.27 12.04
C GLY A 101 -1.52 3.65 10.96
N GLU A 102 -0.37 2.99 11.01
CA GLU A 102 0.71 3.13 10.03
C GLU A 102 1.34 1.76 9.74
N VAL A 103 1.61 1.49 8.47
CA VAL A 103 2.34 0.32 8.00
C VAL A 103 3.50 0.73 7.10
N LEU A 104 4.62 0.04 7.26
CA LEU A 104 5.67 -0.05 6.26
C LEU A 104 5.30 -1.18 5.30
N GLU A 105 5.12 -0.86 4.03
CA GLU A 105 4.85 -1.83 2.96
C GLU A 105 6.12 -2.03 2.14
N MET A 106 6.39 -3.29 1.78
CA MET A 106 7.52 -3.71 0.98
C MET A 106 7.05 -4.63 -0.13
N THR A 107 7.38 -4.28 -1.36
CA THR A 107 7.05 -5.09 -2.55
C THR A 107 8.29 -5.40 -3.36
N GLU A 108 8.26 -6.52 -4.08
CA GLU A 108 9.40 -6.97 -4.87
C GLU A 108 9.61 -6.15 -6.16
N LYS A 109 10.74 -6.41 -6.83
CA LYS A 109 11.18 -5.64 -8.02
C LYS A 109 10.23 -5.68 -9.20
N ARG A 110 9.31 -6.65 -9.24
CA ARG A 110 8.32 -6.82 -10.32
C ARG A 110 6.98 -6.18 -9.99
N SER A 111 6.81 -5.69 -8.77
CA SER A 111 5.56 -5.08 -8.34
C SER A 111 5.25 -3.78 -9.07
N HIS A 112 3.98 -3.60 -9.40
CA HIS A 112 3.43 -2.36 -9.95
C HIS A 112 2.87 -1.43 -8.87
N ALA A 113 3.09 -1.71 -7.57
CA ALA A 113 2.47 -0.98 -6.46
C ALA A 113 2.73 0.54 -6.52
N VAL A 114 3.98 0.99 -6.60
CA VAL A 114 4.30 2.43 -6.62
C VAL A 114 3.74 3.14 -7.87
N GLU A 115 3.75 2.46 -9.01
CA GLU A 115 3.14 2.97 -10.25
C GLU A 115 1.63 3.14 -10.08
N MET A 116 0.97 2.12 -9.54
CA MET A 116 -0.45 2.09 -9.23
C MET A 116 -0.85 3.19 -8.24
N PHE A 117 -0.12 3.34 -7.13
CA PHE A 117 -0.40 4.39 -6.15
C PHE A 117 -0.27 5.79 -6.75
N THR A 118 0.74 6.00 -7.58
CA THR A 118 0.94 7.28 -8.29
C THR A 118 -0.18 7.54 -9.30
N ALA A 119 -0.67 6.51 -9.99
CA ALA A 119 -1.80 6.62 -10.90
C ALA A 119 -3.09 6.96 -10.15
N LEU A 120 -3.33 6.33 -8.99
CA LEU A 120 -4.49 6.62 -8.14
C LEU A 120 -4.48 8.07 -7.63
N ASP A 121 -3.35 8.57 -7.13
CA ASP A 121 -3.24 9.96 -6.66
C ASP A 121 -3.53 10.97 -7.77
N ARG A 122 -3.05 10.69 -8.99
CA ARG A 122 -3.27 11.55 -10.16
C ARG A 122 -4.71 11.51 -10.65
N GLU A 123 -5.34 10.34 -10.65
CA GLU A 123 -6.58 10.10 -11.38
C GLU A 123 -7.83 10.07 -10.51
N ILE A 124 -7.70 9.72 -9.23
CA ILE A 124 -8.80 9.59 -8.30
C ILE A 124 -8.82 10.81 -7.39
N ALA A 125 -9.84 11.66 -7.58
CA ALA A 125 -10.01 12.83 -6.76
C ALA A 125 -10.24 12.45 -5.28
N PRO A 126 -9.78 13.26 -4.32
CA PRO A 126 -10.08 13.05 -2.90
C PRO A 126 -11.59 13.03 -2.61
N GLY A 127 -11.99 12.24 -1.61
CA GLY A 127 -13.39 12.06 -1.23
C GLY A 127 -13.97 10.72 -1.73
N PRO A 128 -15.30 10.58 -1.81
CA PRO A 128 -15.93 9.36 -2.30
C PRO A 128 -15.47 9.05 -3.73
N PRO A 129 -14.88 7.87 -3.99
CA PRO A 129 -14.31 7.58 -5.29
C PRO A 129 -15.41 7.28 -6.33
N ASP A 130 -15.15 7.70 -7.58
CA ASP A 130 -15.81 7.13 -8.76
C ASP A 130 -15.38 5.66 -8.86
N VAL A 131 -16.24 4.75 -8.38
CA VAL A 131 -15.93 3.33 -8.27
C VAL A 131 -15.58 2.69 -9.62
N PRO A 132 -16.34 2.90 -10.71
CA PRO A 132 -15.93 2.44 -12.04
C PRO A 132 -14.54 2.91 -12.46
N LYS A 133 -14.21 4.20 -12.24
CA LYS A 133 -12.88 4.74 -12.58
C LYS A 133 -11.78 4.13 -11.71
N LEU A 134 -12.04 3.99 -10.40
CA LEU A 134 -11.11 3.38 -9.47
C LEU A 134 -10.76 1.94 -9.88
N ILE A 135 -11.78 1.11 -10.15
CA ILE A 135 -11.58 -0.27 -10.60
C ILE A 135 -10.78 -0.32 -11.89
N LYS A 136 -11.05 0.60 -12.82
CA LYS A 136 -10.29 0.69 -14.07
C LYS A 136 -8.80 0.97 -13.83
N VAL A 137 -8.48 1.98 -13.02
CA VAL A 137 -7.08 2.32 -12.70
C VAL A 137 -6.38 1.15 -12.01
N LEU A 138 -7.03 0.49 -11.05
CA LEU A 138 -6.49 -0.69 -10.38
C LEU A 138 -6.20 -1.83 -11.36
N SER A 139 -7.15 -2.15 -12.23
CA SER A 139 -7.01 -3.23 -13.22
C SER A 139 -5.93 -2.95 -14.26
N GLU A 140 -5.80 -1.70 -14.72
CA GLU A 140 -4.72 -1.28 -15.63
C GLU A 140 -3.33 -1.44 -15.00
N ASN A 141 -3.24 -1.52 -13.68
CA ASN A 141 -2.02 -1.74 -12.91
C ASN A 141 -1.92 -3.15 -12.28
N GLY A 142 -2.68 -4.12 -12.81
CA GLY A 142 -2.55 -5.54 -12.40
C GLY A 142 -3.23 -5.90 -11.07
N VAL A 143 -4.06 -5.02 -10.52
CA VAL A 143 -4.83 -5.29 -9.29
C VAL A 143 -6.26 -5.70 -9.63
N ASN A 144 -6.69 -6.85 -9.09
CA ASN A 144 -8.06 -7.34 -9.20
C ASN A 144 -8.81 -7.10 -7.89
N VAL A 145 -9.95 -6.42 -7.95
CA VAL A 145 -10.83 -6.19 -6.79
C VAL A 145 -11.87 -7.32 -6.69
N HIS A 146 -12.10 -7.84 -5.49
CA HIS A 146 -13.05 -8.91 -5.21
C HIS A 146 -14.23 -8.40 -4.39
N THR A 147 -15.42 -8.91 -4.70
CA THR A 147 -16.71 -8.57 -4.04
C THR A 147 -17.22 -9.70 -3.19
#